data_AF-A0A916UTK2-F1
#
_entry.id   AF-A0A916UTK2-F1
#
_cell.length_a   1.000
_cell.length_b   1.000
_cell.length_c   1.000
_cell.angle_alpha   90.00
_cell.angle_beta   90.00
_cell.angle_gamma   90.00
#
_symmetry.space_group_name_H-M   'P 1'
#
loop_
_entity.id
_entity.type
_entity.pdbx_description
1 polymer ?
#
loop_
_entity_poly.entity_id
_entity_poly.type
_entity_poly.pdbx_seq_one_letter_code
_entity_poly.pdbx_strand_id
1 'polypeptide(L)'
;MVLNQIYSHFEDAGKPGFTGVDPQSRGGFVSYGGLVGEALSFSTGCAVSLTAIECLKSTVYHRSILLDQSIKDVGIDFARGLMNAVTIDVGSVGVGQNNSSDFVTVYPLDGQTNVPLYMSQEAPDPTPDVPANPQGGRDFALYTTYPISVNSARGTTISVTSFTVTENGNNAPQDLRILTAKNDPNRLLAQNEVYAVGKKAFAPSTDYSVHFSGSVNGKAIDLAWSFRTTAR
;
A
#
# COMPACT_ATOMS: atom_id res chain seq x y z
N MET A 1 -12.93 -9.04 15.16
CA MET A 1 -11.55 -9.23 15.67
C MET A 1 -11.35 -9.14 17.19
N VAL A 2 -11.74 -8.06 17.89
CA VAL A 2 -11.45 -7.90 19.35
C VAL A 2 -11.99 -9.05 20.22
N LEU A 3 -13.17 -9.58 19.90
CA LEU A 3 -13.75 -10.73 20.62
C LEU A 3 -13.10 -12.09 20.24
N ASN A 4 -12.56 -12.20 19.03
CA ASN A 4 -11.91 -13.40 18.51
C ASN A 4 -10.43 -13.50 18.98
N GLN A 5 -9.84 -12.39 19.46
CA GLN A 5 -8.46 -12.33 19.98
C GLN A 5 -7.40 -12.92 19.03
N ILE A 6 -7.51 -12.62 17.74
CA ILE A 6 -6.51 -13.01 16.73
C ILE A 6 -5.96 -11.72 16.12
N TYR A 7 -4.63 -11.59 16.08
CA TYR A 7 -3.93 -10.50 15.40
C TYR A 7 -3.62 -10.93 13.96
N SER A 8 -4.68 -11.04 13.16
CA SER A 8 -4.59 -11.44 11.76
C SER A 8 -5.83 -10.99 11.02
N HIS A 9 -5.80 -11.05 9.68
CA HIS A 9 -6.98 -10.82 8.86
C HIS A 9 -8.08 -11.88 9.02
N PHE A 10 -7.80 -12.98 9.72
CA PHE A 10 -8.67 -14.13 9.84
C PHE A 10 -9.34 -14.26 11.23
N GLU A 11 -10.61 -14.65 11.23
CA GLU A 11 -11.33 -15.10 12.43
C GLU A 11 -11.41 -16.62 12.52
N ASP A 12 -11.36 -17.14 13.75
CA ASP A 12 -11.55 -18.56 14.06
C ASP A 12 -13.03 -18.84 14.34
N ALA A 13 -13.59 -19.81 13.61
CA ALA A 13 -14.98 -20.25 13.74
C ALA A 13 -15.33 -20.85 15.10
N GLY A 14 -14.33 -21.32 15.86
CA GLY A 14 -14.50 -21.85 17.21
C GLY A 14 -14.59 -20.78 18.30
N LYS A 15 -14.39 -19.49 17.98
CA LYS A 15 -14.36 -18.42 18.96
C LYS A 15 -15.63 -17.57 18.98
N PRO A 16 -16.01 -17.01 20.14
CA PRO A 16 -17.18 -16.14 20.23
C PRO A 16 -17.12 -14.95 19.27
N GLY A 17 -18.28 -14.57 18.72
CA GLY A 17 -18.41 -13.42 17.83
C GLY A 17 -17.90 -13.65 16.42
N PHE A 18 -17.65 -14.90 16.02
CA PHE A 18 -17.33 -15.24 14.63
C PHE A 18 -18.45 -14.80 13.67
N THR A 19 -18.06 -14.09 12.63
CA THR A 19 -18.99 -13.63 11.56
C THR A 19 -18.54 -14.05 10.17
N GLY A 20 -17.27 -14.45 10.01
CA GLY A 20 -16.71 -14.91 8.75
C GLY A 20 -15.19 -15.06 8.87
N VAL A 21 -14.60 -16.01 8.14
CA VAL A 21 -13.16 -16.32 8.24
C VAL A 21 -12.32 -15.15 7.75
N ASP A 22 -12.63 -14.55 6.61
CA ASP A 22 -11.87 -13.45 5.98
C ASP A 22 -12.67 -12.13 5.96
N PRO A 23 -12.05 -10.98 5.64
CA PRO A 23 -12.76 -9.69 5.61
C PRO A 23 -14.01 -9.70 4.72
N GLN A 24 -13.95 -10.35 3.56
CA GLN A 24 -15.07 -10.41 2.62
C GLN A 24 -16.27 -11.16 3.20
N SER A 25 -16.05 -12.29 3.85
CA SER A 25 -17.10 -13.06 4.50
C SER A 25 -17.70 -12.33 5.71
N ARG A 26 -16.89 -11.61 6.49
CA ARG A 26 -17.38 -10.76 7.59
C ARG A 26 -18.23 -9.60 7.10
N GLY A 27 -17.79 -8.91 6.05
CA GLY A 27 -18.60 -7.87 5.41
C GLY A 27 -19.91 -8.44 4.86
N GLY A 28 -19.85 -9.61 4.21
CA GLY A 28 -21.03 -10.31 3.70
C GLY A 28 -22.06 -10.65 4.78
N PHE A 29 -21.62 -11.02 5.98
CA PHE A 29 -22.49 -11.27 7.14
C PHE A 29 -23.34 -10.03 7.51
N VAL A 30 -22.81 -8.82 7.31
CA VAL A 30 -23.52 -7.55 7.52
C VAL A 30 -23.99 -6.90 6.22
N SER A 31 -24.22 -7.71 5.17
CA SER A 31 -24.78 -7.28 3.87
C SER A 31 -23.89 -6.36 3.03
N TYR A 32 -22.57 -6.36 3.24
CA TYR A 32 -21.63 -5.79 2.28
C TYR A 32 -21.41 -6.76 1.12
N GLY A 33 -22.23 -6.60 0.08
CA GLY A 33 -22.19 -7.45 -1.12
C GLY A 33 -21.17 -7.01 -2.18
N GLY A 34 -20.55 -5.84 -2.01
CA GLY A 34 -19.46 -5.37 -2.85
C GLY A 34 -18.09 -5.88 -2.40
N LEU A 35 -17.04 -5.24 -2.91
CA LEU A 35 -15.67 -5.49 -2.45
C LEU A 35 -15.51 -5.07 -1.00
N VAL A 36 -14.80 -5.89 -0.24
CA VAL A 36 -14.37 -5.60 1.13
C VAL A 36 -12.86 -5.82 1.22
N GLY A 37 -12.16 -4.86 1.82
CA GLY A 37 -10.75 -4.94 2.12
C GLY A 37 -10.51 -4.60 3.58
N GLU A 38 -9.38 -5.05 4.12
CA GLU A 38 -8.99 -4.76 5.50
C GLU A 38 -7.51 -4.39 5.51
N ALA A 39 -7.19 -3.27 6.16
CA ALA A 39 -5.82 -2.91 6.50
C ALA A 39 -5.65 -2.95 8.01
N LEU A 40 -4.71 -3.78 8.47
CA LEU A 40 -4.51 -4.08 9.88
C LEU A 40 -3.09 -3.71 10.29
N SER A 41 -2.98 -2.93 11.36
CA SER A 41 -1.70 -2.65 12.00
C SER A 41 -1.74 -3.06 13.47
N PHE A 42 -0.76 -3.84 13.89
CA PHE A 42 -0.53 -4.25 15.28
C PHE A 42 0.95 -4.04 15.64
N SER A 43 1.28 -4.01 16.93
CA SER A 43 2.63 -3.78 17.49
C SER A 43 3.00 -2.31 17.79
N THR A 44 3.99 -2.17 18.68
CA THR A 44 4.48 -0.88 19.20
C THR A 44 5.05 -0.01 18.07
N GLY A 45 4.55 1.22 17.96
CA GLY A 45 5.00 2.21 16.98
C GLY A 45 4.00 2.46 15.84
N CYS A 46 3.45 1.40 15.24
CA CYS A 46 2.49 1.51 14.13
C CYS A 46 1.03 1.21 14.52
N ALA A 47 0.71 0.94 15.79
CA ALA A 47 -0.66 0.60 16.21
C ALA A 47 -1.32 1.67 17.10
N VAL A 48 -1.04 2.95 16.85
CA VAL A 48 -1.60 4.05 17.65
C VAL A 48 -2.14 5.16 16.76
N SER A 49 -3.45 5.40 16.83
CA SER A 49 -4.13 6.57 16.22
C SER A 49 -3.72 6.79 14.75
N LEU A 50 -3.41 8.02 14.37
CA LEU A 50 -2.99 8.44 13.04
C LEU A 50 -1.69 7.78 12.56
N THR A 51 -0.77 7.41 13.47
CA THR A 51 0.48 6.75 13.08
C THR A 51 0.23 5.41 12.40
N ALA A 52 -0.86 4.72 12.76
CA ALA A 52 -1.23 3.48 12.07
C ALA A 52 -1.59 3.70 10.61
N ILE A 53 -2.35 4.76 10.33
CA ILE A 53 -2.70 5.13 8.95
C ILE A 53 -1.44 5.48 8.16
N GLU A 54 -0.51 6.24 8.75
CA GLU A 54 0.76 6.57 8.10
C GLU A 54 1.63 5.34 7.83
N CYS A 55 1.72 4.39 8.78
CA CYS A 55 2.44 3.14 8.59
C CYS A 55 1.80 2.30 7.48
N LEU A 56 0.48 2.06 7.52
CA LEU A 56 -0.25 1.27 6.51
C LEU A 56 -0.12 1.91 5.13
N LYS A 57 -0.33 3.23 5.04
CA LYS A 57 -0.08 4.00 3.83
C LYS A 57 1.36 3.88 3.38
N SER A 58 2.35 3.68 4.24
CA SER A 58 3.75 3.54 3.80
C SER A 58 4.12 2.17 3.21
N THR A 59 3.16 1.24 3.10
CA THR A 59 3.36 -0.10 2.54
C THR A 59 2.83 -0.22 1.08
N VAL A 60 2.92 -1.42 0.48
CA VAL A 60 2.46 -1.68 -0.90
C VAL A 60 1.00 -2.15 -0.93
N TYR A 61 0.69 -3.31 -0.32
CA TYR A 61 -0.64 -3.92 -0.37
C TYR A 61 -1.65 -3.18 0.47
N HIS A 62 -1.31 -2.75 1.70
CA HIS A 62 -2.28 -1.96 2.47
C HIS A 62 -2.56 -0.62 1.79
N ARG A 63 -1.56 0.00 1.14
CA ARG A 63 -1.81 1.22 0.36
C ARG A 63 -2.72 0.96 -0.82
N SER A 64 -2.56 -0.17 -1.52
CA SER A 64 -3.44 -0.55 -2.63
C SER A 64 -4.90 -0.56 -2.19
N ILE A 65 -5.18 -1.16 -1.03
CA ILE A 65 -6.51 -1.17 -0.41
C ILE A 65 -6.97 0.25 -0.04
N LEU A 66 -6.13 1.02 0.64
CA LEU A 66 -6.47 2.36 1.14
C LEU A 66 -6.65 3.42 0.03
N LEU A 67 -6.04 3.20 -1.14
CA LEU A 67 -6.15 4.08 -2.30
C LEU A 67 -7.09 3.55 -3.38
N ASP A 68 -7.79 2.43 -3.14
CA ASP A 68 -8.79 1.91 -4.06
C ASP A 68 -9.96 2.91 -4.18
N GLN A 69 -10.09 3.45 -5.38
CA GLN A 69 -11.05 4.51 -5.72
C GLN A 69 -12.50 4.03 -5.77
N SER A 70 -12.73 2.71 -5.66
CA SER A 70 -14.06 2.11 -5.69
C SER A 70 -14.73 1.98 -4.33
N ILE A 71 -13.97 2.14 -3.27
CA ILE A 71 -14.47 2.09 -1.89
C ILE A 71 -15.40 3.28 -1.62
N LYS A 72 -16.49 3.02 -0.89
CA LYS A 72 -17.47 4.04 -0.48
C LYS A 72 -17.54 4.22 1.03
N ASP A 73 -17.32 3.14 1.75
CA ASP A 73 -17.49 3.08 3.20
C ASP A 73 -16.16 2.71 3.86
N VAL A 74 -15.87 3.35 4.98
CA VAL A 74 -14.68 3.08 5.80
C VAL A 74 -15.11 2.92 7.25
N GLY A 75 -14.75 1.79 7.86
CA GLY A 75 -14.86 1.53 9.29
C GLY A 75 -13.48 1.51 9.92
N ILE A 76 -13.35 2.07 11.12
CA ILE A 76 -12.08 2.09 11.86
C ILE A 76 -12.33 1.59 13.28
N ASP A 77 -11.55 0.59 13.69
CA ASP A 77 -11.54 0.07 15.06
C ASP A 77 -10.17 0.28 15.73
N PHE A 78 -10.21 0.55 17.03
CA PHE A 78 -9.04 0.72 17.88
C PHE A 78 -9.09 -0.28 19.04
N ALA A 79 -8.34 -1.37 18.91
CA ALA A 79 -8.21 -2.36 19.96
C ALA A 79 -7.08 -1.97 20.93
N ARG A 80 -7.39 -2.03 22.23
CA ARG A 80 -6.40 -1.88 23.32
C ARG A 80 -6.33 -3.18 24.12
N GLY A 81 -5.13 -3.66 24.41
CA GLY A 81 -4.93 -4.92 25.11
C GLY A 81 -3.45 -5.29 25.25
N LEU A 82 -3.16 -6.60 25.23
CA LEU A 82 -1.77 -7.10 25.23
C LEU A 82 -0.95 -6.53 24.06
N MET A 83 -1.61 -6.28 22.93
CA MET A 83 -1.08 -5.46 21.85
C MET A 83 -2.17 -4.47 21.41
N ASN A 84 -1.78 -3.23 21.14
CA ASN A 84 -2.67 -2.29 20.47
C ASN A 84 -2.81 -2.72 19.00
N ALA A 85 -3.98 -2.49 18.43
CA ALA A 85 -4.22 -2.66 17.00
C ALA A 85 -5.14 -1.56 16.46
N VAL A 86 -4.93 -1.23 15.19
CA VAL A 86 -5.83 -0.41 14.40
C VAL A 86 -6.24 -1.20 13.19
N THR A 87 -7.55 -1.37 13.01
CA THR A 87 -8.14 -2.03 11.85
C THR A 87 -8.89 -1.00 11.04
N ILE A 88 -8.65 -0.97 9.74
CA ILE A 88 -9.38 -0.13 8.78
C ILE A 88 -10.05 -1.09 7.81
N ASP A 89 -11.36 -1.23 7.95
CA ASP A 89 -12.18 -1.97 7.01
C ASP A 89 -12.69 -1.00 5.94
N VAL A 90 -12.52 -1.39 4.68
CA VAL A 90 -13.04 -0.65 3.54
C VAL A 90 -14.06 -1.51 2.81
N GLY A 91 -15.13 -0.90 2.32
CA GLY A 91 -16.10 -1.67 1.56
C GLY A 91 -17.14 -0.87 0.81
N SER A 92 -18.09 -1.62 0.27
CA SER A 92 -19.31 -1.10 -0.33
C SER A 92 -20.48 -2.08 -0.15
N VAL A 93 -21.65 -1.56 0.22
CA VAL A 93 -22.88 -2.37 0.31
C VAL A 93 -23.35 -2.87 -1.08
N GLY A 94 -23.12 -2.07 -2.12
CA GLY A 94 -23.47 -2.37 -3.51
C GLY A 94 -22.30 -2.14 -4.47
N VAL A 95 -22.59 -1.65 -5.68
CA VAL A 95 -21.53 -1.32 -6.66
C VAL A 95 -20.68 -0.18 -6.12
N GLY A 96 -19.35 -0.34 -6.16
CA GLY A 96 -18.39 0.71 -5.82
C GLY A 96 -18.49 1.96 -6.71
N GLN A 97 -17.72 2.98 -6.38
CA GLN A 97 -17.56 4.14 -7.27
C GLN A 97 -16.55 3.77 -8.37
N ASN A 98 -16.67 4.36 -9.56
CA ASN A 98 -15.65 4.18 -10.60
C ASN A 98 -15.20 5.54 -11.10
N ASN A 99 -13.89 5.68 -11.27
CA ASN A 99 -13.34 6.81 -12.00
C ASN A 99 -13.59 6.64 -13.50
N SER A 100 -13.45 7.73 -14.24
CA SER A 100 -13.42 7.70 -15.70
C SER A 100 -12.34 6.74 -16.20
N SER A 101 -12.55 6.11 -17.36
CA SER A 101 -11.61 5.12 -17.92
C SER A 101 -10.24 5.69 -18.29
N ASP A 102 -10.10 7.01 -18.37
CA ASP A 102 -8.85 7.72 -18.62
C ASP A 102 -8.18 8.25 -17.33
N PHE A 103 -8.72 7.92 -16.16
CA PHE A 103 -8.13 8.29 -14.88
C PHE A 103 -6.76 7.64 -14.69
N VAL A 104 -5.78 8.47 -14.34
CA VAL A 104 -4.43 8.10 -13.94
C VAL A 104 -4.03 9.01 -12.78
N THR A 105 -3.42 8.44 -11.74
CA THR A 105 -2.88 9.17 -10.60
C THR A 105 -1.55 8.57 -10.17
N VAL A 106 -0.80 9.34 -9.38
CA VAL A 106 0.47 8.93 -8.79
C VAL A 106 0.43 9.10 -7.27
N TYR A 107 1.31 8.41 -6.56
CA TYR A 107 1.59 8.69 -5.16
C TYR A 107 3.08 8.40 -4.85
N PRO A 108 3.83 9.22 -4.10
CA PRO A 108 3.49 10.55 -3.61
C PRO A 108 3.03 11.49 -4.71
N LEU A 109 2.19 12.46 -4.36
CA LEU A 109 1.67 13.45 -5.30
C LEU A 109 2.78 14.42 -5.76
N ASP A 110 2.56 15.07 -6.90
CA ASP A 110 3.47 16.11 -7.38
C ASP A 110 3.57 17.27 -6.37
N GLY A 111 4.80 17.66 -6.05
CA GLY A 111 5.11 18.66 -5.03
C GLY A 111 4.90 18.21 -3.59
N GLN A 112 4.58 16.93 -3.33
CA GLN A 112 4.38 16.44 -1.98
C GLN A 112 5.66 16.58 -1.15
N THR A 113 5.53 17.15 0.06
CA THR A 113 6.63 17.26 1.02
C THR A 113 6.47 16.25 2.14
N ASN A 114 7.52 16.09 2.95
CA ASN A 114 7.56 15.16 4.09
C ASN A 114 7.28 13.70 3.69
N VAL A 115 7.72 13.30 2.49
CA VAL A 115 7.65 11.90 2.07
C VAL A 115 8.60 11.07 2.94
N PRO A 116 8.14 9.98 3.59
CA PRO A 116 9.02 9.13 4.39
C PRO A 116 10.17 8.53 3.57
N LEU A 117 11.21 8.06 4.25
CA LEU A 117 12.44 7.61 3.57
C LEU A 117 12.36 6.18 3.05
N TYR A 118 11.57 5.33 3.73
CA TYR A 118 11.47 3.89 3.52
C TYR A 118 10.05 3.40 3.80
N MET A 119 9.74 2.16 3.41
CA MET A 119 8.44 1.54 3.69
C MET A 119 8.36 0.94 5.10
N SER A 120 7.18 0.96 5.73
CA SER A 120 6.92 0.16 6.93
C SER A 120 6.94 -1.34 6.62
N GLN A 121 7.14 -2.15 7.67
CA GLN A 121 7.00 -3.60 7.56
C GLN A 121 5.60 -3.99 7.08
N GLU A 122 5.55 -5.01 6.22
CA GLU A 122 4.33 -5.47 5.61
C GLU A 122 4.30 -6.99 5.59
N ALA A 123 3.12 -7.55 5.88
CA ALA A 123 2.84 -8.97 5.79
C ALA A 123 1.56 -9.14 4.96
N PRO A 124 1.60 -9.86 3.82
CA PRO A 124 2.77 -10.53 3.26
C PRO A 124 3.83 -9.56 2.71
N ASP A 125 5.09 -10.00 2.58
CA ASP A 125 6.24 -9.16 2.21
C ASP A 125 6.31 -8.95 0.67
N PRO A 126 6.21 -7.71 0.14
CA PRO A 126 6.37 -7.44 -1.30
C PRO A 126 7.82 -7.43 -1.80
N THR A 127 8.79 -7.46 -0.89
CA THR A 127 10.23 -7.33 -1.18
C THR A 127 11.01 -8.50 -0.57
N PRO A 128 10.78 -9.74 -1.01
CA PRO A 128 11.33 -10.93 -0.36
C PRO A 128 12.87 -11.03 -0.44
N ASP A 129 13.51 -10.24 -1.31
CA ASP A 129 14.96 -10.11 -1.43
C ASP A 129 15.60 -9.28 -0.31
N VAL A 130 14.82 -8.53 0.47
CA VAL A 130 15.35 -7.80 1.62
C VAL A 130 15.85 -8.79 2.68
N PRO A 131 17.10 -8.64 3.18
CA PRO A 131 17.64 -9.52 4.20
C PRO A 131 16.78 -9.57 5.46
N ALA A 132 16.69 -10.77 6.04
CA ALA A 132 16.19 -10.92 7.39
C ALA A 132 17.16 -10.24 8.37
N ASN A 133 16.61 -9.58 9.38
CA ASN A 133 17.38 -8.98 10.44
C ASN A 133 17.58 -9.95 11.61
N PRO A 134 18.57 -9.72 12.50
CA PRO A 134 18.85 -10.63 13.61
C PRO A 134 17.71 -10.78 14.63
N GLN A 135 16.71 -9.90 14.58
CA GLN A 135 15.53 -9.91 15.46
C GLN A 135 14.31 -10.62 14.85
N GLY A 136 14.46 -11.26 13.68
CA GLY A 136 13.39 -12.02 13.03
C GLY A 136 12.45 -11.21 12.14
N GLY A 137 12.76 -9.93 11.89
CA GLY A 137 12.08 -9.07 10.91
C GLY A 137 12.90 -8.85 9.63
N ARG A 138 12.60 -7.76 8.91
CA ARG A 138 13.33 -7.33 7.70
C ARG A 138 13.87 -5.91 7.89
N ASP A 139 15.03 -5.62 7.30
CA ASP A 139 15.69 -4.30 7.37
C ASP A 139 15.18 -3.34 6.29
N PHE A 140 13.87 -3.10 6.26
CA PHE A 140 13.25 -2.22 5.25
C PHE A 140 13.85 -0.81 5.27
N ALA A 141 14.18 -0.26 6.44
CA ALA A 141 14.81 1.05 6.57
C ALA A 141 16.18 1.19 5.86
N LEU A 142 16.84 0.08 5.54
CA LEU A 142 18.13 0.08 4.84
C LEU A 142 17.98 -0.25 3.35
N TYR A 143 17.01 -1.11 3.01
CA TYR A 143 16.93 -1.76 1.70
C TYR A 143 15.68 -1.39 0.89
N THR A 144 14.86 -0.46 1.38
CA THR A 144 13.64 0.00 0.70
C THR A 144 13.54 1.52 0.70
N THR A 145 12.97 2.09 -0.35
CA THR A 145 12.43 3.45 -0.32
C THR A 145 10.99 3.45 0.20
N TYR A 146 10.43 4.64 0.47
CA TYR A 146 8.97 4.76 0.52
C TYR A 146 8.41 4.37 -0.86
N PRO A 147 7.34 3.55 -0.93
CA PRO A 147 6.83 3.10 -2.21
C PRO A 147 6.31 4.28 -3.03
N ILE A 148 6.52 4.25 -4.34
CA ILE A 148 5.95 5.20 -5.29
C ILE A 148 5.00 4.41 -6.19
N SER A 149 3.79 4.88 -6.41
CA SER A 149 2.79 4.19 -7.23
C SER A 149 2.29 5.02 -8.39
N VAL A 150 1.91 4.32 -9.45
CA VAL A 150 1.06 4.82 -10.54
C VAL A 150 -0.18 3.94 -10.54
N ASN A 151 -1.35 4.57 -10.49
CA ASN A 151 -2.64 3.89 -10.45
C ASN A 151 -3.52 4.43 -11.57
N SER A 152 -4.36 3.56 -12.12
CA SER A 152 -5.32 3.89 -13.17
C SER A 152 -6.70 3.37 -12.78
N ALA A 153 -7.72 3.73 -13.57
CA ALA A 153 -9.10 3.30 -13.29
C ALA A 153 -9.20 1.78 -13.13
N ARG A 154 -10.08 1.34 -12.22
CA ARG A 154 -10.36 -0.09 -12.02
C ARG A 154 -10.81 -0.72 -13.35
N GLY A 155 -10.35 -1.95 -13.60
CA GLY A 155 -10.65 -2.67 -14.85
C GLY A 155 -9.76 -2.28 -16.03
N THR A 156 -8.80 -1.39 -15.85
CA THR A 156 -7.75 -1.10 -16.83
C THR A 156 -6.46 -1.86 -16.52
N THR A 157 -5.53 -1.88 -17.47
CA THR A 157 -4.22 -2.50 -17.33
C THR A 157 -3.12 -1.47 -17.60
N ILE A 158 -2.19 -1.33 -16.66
CA ILE A 158 -0.97 -0.55 -16.84
C ILE A 158 0.14 -1.45 -17.39
N SER A 159 0.80 -1.01 -18.47
CA SER A 159 2.07 -1.57 -18.93
C SER A 159 3.21 -0.60 -18.64
N VAL A 160 4.31 -1.08 -18.06
CA VAL A 160 5.49 -0.27 -17.77
C VAL A 160 6.48 -0.34 -18.93
N THR A 161 6.90 0.82 -19.45
CA THR A 161 8.04 0.95 -20.36
C THR A 161 9.28 1.42 -19.61
N SER A 162 9.14 2.45 -18.77
CA SER A 162 10.20 2.94 -17.89
C SER A 162 9.61 3.49 -16.60
N PHE A 163 10.32 3.29 -15.49
CA PHE A 163 10.03 3.92 -14.21
C PHE A 163 11.36 4.26 -13.54
N THR A 164 11.65 5.56 -13.43
CA THR A 164 12.91 6.05 -12.87
C THR A 164 12.65 7.04 -11.75
N VAL A 165 13.50 6.98 -10.73
CA VAL A 165 13.51 7.92 -9.60
C VAL A 165 14.92 8.42 -9.46
N THR A 166 15.11 9.74 -9.48
CA THR A 166 16.44 10.37 -9.48
C THR A 166 16.49 11.43 -8.39
N GLU A 167 17.54 11.39 -7.57
CA GLU A 167 17.83 12.47 -6.62
C GLU A 167 18.22 13.74 -7.38
N ASN A 168 17.62 14.87 -7.05
CA ASN A 168 17.91 16.13 -7.76
C ASN A 168 19.38 16.52 -7.56
N GLY A 169 20.08 16.81 -8.68
CA GLY A 169 21.52 17.06 -8.70
C GLY A 169 22.37 15.81 -8.97
N ASN A 170 21.77 14.62 -8.94
CA ASN A 170 22.39 13.39 -9.43
C ASN A 170 21.89 13.05 -10.84
N ASN A 171 22.76 12.46 -11.66
CA ASN A 171 22.41 12.06 -13.03
C ASN A 171 21.98 10.59 -13.14
N ALA A 172 22.23 9.78 -12.11
CA ALA A 172 21.94 8.35 -12.14
C ALA A 172 20.61 8.05 -11.43
N PRO A 173 19.67 7.35 -12.09
CA PRO A 173 18.47 6.82 -11.43
C PRO A 173 18.81 5.84 -10.31
N GLN A 174 17.94 5.76 -9.30
CA GLN A 174 18.02 4.74 -8.27
C GLN A 174 17.76 3.33 -8.84
N ASP A 175 18.32 2.31 -8.19
CA ASP A 175 17.98 0.91 -8.46
C ASP A 175 16.63 0.57 -7.81
N LEU A 176 15.65 0.17 -8.62
CA LEU A 176 14.26 0.00 -8.23
C LEU A 176 13.78 -1.44 -8.38
N ARG A 177 12.94 -1.87 -7.44
CA ARG A 177 12.01 -2.98 -7.62
C ARG A 177 10.74 -2.43 -8.22
N ILE A 178 10.41 -2.85 -9.44
CA ILE A 178 9.13 -2.50 -10.08
C ILE A 178 8.16 -3.66 -9.85
N LEU A 179 7.10 -3.40 -9.11
CA LEU A 179 6.07 -4.36 -8.75
C LEU A 179 4.81 -4.08 -9.59
N THR A 180 4.29 -5.14 -10.18
CA THR A 180 3.09 -5.18 -11.02
C THR A 180 2.33 -6.46 -10.68
N ALA A 181 1.05 -6.56 -11.08
CA ALA A 181 0.29 -7.81 -10.95
C ALA A 181 1.01 -9.06 -11.50
N LYS A 182 1.89 -8.91 -12.50
CA LYS A 182 2.59 -10.03 -13.16
C LYS A 182 3.75 -10.60 -12.34
N ASN A 183 4.46 -9.75 -11.59
CA ASN A 183 5.67 -10.11 -10.88
C ASN A 183 5.59 -9.92 -9.36
N ASP A 184 4.42 -9.51 -8.86
CA ASP A 184 4.12 -9.49 -7.44
C ASP A 184 4.29 -10.92 -6.85
N PRO A 185 5.19 -11.09 -5.86
CA PRO A 185 5.44 -12.39 -5.24
C PRO A 185 4.20 -12.98 -4.53
N ASN A 186 3.27 -12.13 -4.07
CA ASN A 186 2.09 -12.56 -3.32
C ASN A 186 0.79 -12.52 -4.13
N ARG A 187 0.82 -11.97 -5.35
CA ARG A 187 -0.32 -11.88 -6.29
C ARG A 187 -1.52 -11.14 -5.70
N LEU A 188 -1.27 -10.06 -4.96
CA LEU A 188 -2.25 -9.18 -4.36
C LEU A 188 -2.44 -7.89 -5.16
N LEU A 189 -1.47 -7.48 -5.99
CA LEU A 189 -1.59 -6.30 -6.85
C LEU A 189 -2.53 -6.54 -8.02
N ALA A 190 -3.39 -5.55 -8.28
CA ALA A 190 -4.26 -5.50 -9.44
C ALA A 190 -3.51 -5.02 -10.70
N GLN A 191 -4.12 -5.21 -11.88
CA GLN A 191 -3.50 -4.84 -13.16
C GLN A 191 -3.45 -3.33 -13.41
N ASN A 192 -4.27 -2.56 -12.70
CA ASN A 192 -4.39 -1.10 -12.83
C ASN A 192 -3.44 -0.34 -11.90
N GLU A 193 -2.46 -1.01 -11.30
CA GLU A 193 -1.49 -0.41 -10.38
C GLU A 193 -0.08 -0.93 -10.59
N VAL A 194 0.88 -0.04 -10.37
CA VAL A 194 2.32 -0.31 -10.44
C VAL A 194 2.99 0.38 -9.28
N TYR A 195 3.91 -0.30 -8.61
CA TYR A 195 4.71 0.26 -7.53
C TYR A 195 6.20 0.22 -7.87
N ALA A 196 6.93 1.23 -7.45
CA ALA A 196 8.39 1.27 -7.43
C ALA A 196 8.88 1.38 -5.99
N VAL A 197 9.80 0.49 -5.61
CA VAL A 197 10.48 0.51 -4.31
C VAL A 197 11.98 0.40 -4.54
N GLY A 198 12.74 1.45 -4.23
CA GLY A 198 14.19 1.46 -4.39
C GLY A 198 14.89 0.49 -3.46
N LYS A 199 16.09 0.03 -3.83
CA LYS A 199 16.88 -0.93 -3.03
C LYS A 199 17.69 -0.31 -1.89
N LYS A 200 17.46 0.98 -1.64
CA LYS A 200 18.07 1.77 -0.56
C LYS A 200 17.10 2.88 -0.17
N ALA A 201 17.04 3.21 1.12
CA ALA A 201 16.23 4.34 1.59
C ALA A 201 16.58 5.66 0.91
N PHE A 202 15.59 6.53 0.78
CA PHE A 202 15.82 7.88 0.31
C PHE A 202 16.72 8.66 1.28
N ALA A 203 17.54 9.56 0.73
CA ALA A 203 18.21 10.58 1.50
C ALA A 203 17.20 11.53 2.18
N PRO A 204 17.47 11.98 3.41
CA PRO A 204 16.60 12.91 4.14
C PRO A 204 16.67 14.33 3.59
N SER A 205 15.56 15.07 3.67
CA SER A 205 15.45 16.47 3.23
C SER A 205 15.84 16.72 1.77
N THR A 206 15.62 15.72 0.90
CA THR A 206 16.09 15.68 -0.49
C THR A 206 14.90 15.72 -1.45
N ASP A 207 15.06 16.47 -2.53
CA ASP A 207 14.11 16.52 -3.64
C ASP A 207 14.41 15.38 -4.64
N TYR A 208 13.37 14.64 -5.04
CA TYR A 208 13.45 13.57 -6.02
C TYR A 208 12.55 13.88 -7.21
N SER A 209 13.06 13.60 -8.41
CA SER A 209 12.30 13.62 -9.65
C SER A 209 11.93 12.20 -10.05
N VAL A 210 10.67 12.00 -10.44
CA VAL A 210 10.15 10.72 -10.92
C VAL A 210 9.71 10.87 -12.36
N HIS A 211 10.02 9.86 -13.16
CA HIS A 211 9.53 9.75 -14.52
C HIS A 211 8.99 8.34 -14.76
N PHE A 212 7.77 8.26 -15.28
CA PHE A 212 7.11 7.03 -15.66
C PHE A 212 6.64 7.13 -17.10
N SER A 213 7.00 6.14 -17.92
CA SER A 213 6.44 5.99 -19.26
C SER A 213 5.87 4.59 -19.45
N GLY A 214 4.75 4.51 -20.15
CA GLY A 214 4.02 3.25 -20.30
C GLY A 214 2.73 3.42 -21.09
N SER A 215 1.75 2.57 -20.78
CA SER A 215 0.42 2.68 -21.37
C SER A 215 -0.68 2.23 -20.40
N VAL A 216 -1.89 2.77 -20.57
CA VAL A 216 -3.12 2.30 -19.94
C VAL A 216 -4.02 1.77 -21.05
N ASN A 217 -4.33 0.47 -21.03
CA ASN A 217 -5.09 -0.20 -22.09
C ASN A 217 -4.52 0.09 -23.50
N GLY A 218 -3.20 0.16 -23.63
CA GLY A 218 -2.50 0.44 -24.90
C GLY A 218 -2.43 1.92 -25.28
N LYS A 219 -3.12 2.83 -24.59
CA LYS A 219 -2.95 4.27 -24.76
C LYS A 219 -1.72 4.75 -24.01
N ALA A 220 -0.75 5.32 -24.72
CA ALA A 220 0.51 5.78 -24.13
C ALA A 220 0.26 6.84 -23.04
N ILE A 221 1.04 6.75 -21.96
CA ILE A 221 1.13 7.75 -20.90
C ILE A 221 2.60 8.06 -20.60
N ASP A 222 2.86 9.32 -20.28
CA ASP A 222 4.17 9.85 -19.94
C ASP A 222 3.99 10.84 -18.78
N LEU A 223 4.49 10.48 -17.60
CA LEU A 223 4.27 11.19 -16.35
C LEU A 223 5.63 11.62 -15.78
N ALA A 224 5.73 12.89 -15.42
CA ALA A 224 6.88 13.44 -14.71
C ALA A 224 6.38 14.25 -13.52
N TRP A 225 6.94 14.00 -12.34
CA TRP A 225 6.59 14.72 -11.12
C TRP A 225 7.74 14.73 -10.12
N SER A 226 7.59 15.48 -9.04
CA SER A 226 8.61 15.56 -7.99
C SER A 226 8.01 15.50 -6.59
N PHE A 227 8.83 15.11 -5.61
CA PHE A 227 8.48 15.16 -4.20
C PHE A 227 9.72 15.43 -3.35
N ARG A 228 9.50 15.87 -2.11
CA ARG A 228 10.55 16.12 -1.11
C ARG A 228 10.43 15.19 0.08
N THR A 229 11.54 14.57 0.45
CA THR A 229 11.57 13.68 1.62
C THR A 229 11.59 14.44 2.94
N THR A 230 11.10 13.78 3.98
CA THR A 230 11.17 14.26 5.36
C THR A 230 12.61 14.43 5.84
N ALA A 231 12.80 15.25 6.88
CA ALA A 231 14.01 15.22 7.69
C ALA A 231 14.14 13.89 8.45
N ARG A 232 15.33 13.63 9.01
CA ARG A 232 15.58 12.46 9.89
C ARG A 232 14.76 12.52 11.18
#